data_AF-X1DFD3-F1
#
_entry.id   AF-X1DFD3-F1
#
_cell.length_a   1.000
_cell.length_b   1.000
_cell.length_c   1.000
_cell.angle_alpha   90.00
_cell.angle_beta   90.00
_cell.angle_gamma   90.00
#
_symmetry.space_group_name_H-M   'P 1'
#
loop_
_entity.id
_entity.type
_entity.pdbx_description
1 polymer ?
#
loop_
_entity_poly.entity_id
_entity_poly.type
_entity_poly.pdbx_seq_one_letter_code
_entity_poly.pdbx_strand_id
1 'polypeptide(L)'
;EIVDGQYLMPDAMLPTGEVLVRDILVGKRYCEQKFGIEVPVAWAADSFGMNAQLPQIYKKAGYKWLAFRRGARADIKESEFLWKGLDGTTILAHWFPLGYRAGLDIDKWEESFVELNKFASTPYILMPCGSGSMPPQPEIIPAVKNWNQTQPSIEMKIAAPKEFFQALESSRKRFEVIEGELYDDELVDVFPQVCSSRIWIVQGSRECEGLLITAEQFATIAWLLGAGYPVNEFREAWEKALFVAFHDVITGCGVDEIYEEV
;
A
#
# COMPACT_ATOMS: atom_id res chain seq x y z
N GLU A 1 -4.23 12.35 -7.70
CA GLU A 1 -4.85 12.06 -6.39
C GLU A 1 -3.74 11.63 -5.45
N ILE A 2 -3.82 11.96 -4.16
CA ILE A 2 -2.95 11.36 -3.15
C ILE A 2 -3.57 10.01 -2.75
N VAL A 3 -2.80 8.94 -2.90
CA VAL A 3 -3.15 7.58 -2.49
C VAL A 3 -2.23 7.11 -1.38
N ASP A 4 -2.56 5.96 -0.79
CA ASP A 4 -1.97 5.45 0.43
C ASP A 4 -2.22 6.35 1.62
N GLY A 5 -1.59 7.51 1.70
CA GLY A 5 -1.73 8.41 2.84
C GLY A 5 -1.18 7.82 4.13
N GLN A 6 -0.32 6.81 4.03
CA GLN A 6 0.55 6.35 5.11
C GLN A 6 1.75 7.32 5.25
N TYR A 7 2.48 7.29 6.36
CA TYR A 7 3.63 8.18 6.57
C TYR A 7 4.74 7.85 5.57
N LEU A 8 4.99 6.56 5.40
CA LEU A 8 5.78 5.96 4.32
C LEU A 8 5.00 4.75 3.77
N MET A 9 5.66 3.87 3.01
CA MET A 9 5.09 2.56 2.65
C MET A 9 5.83 1.48 3.46
N PRO A 10 5.30 1.08 4.63
CA PRO A 10 6.00 0.14 5.48
C PRO A 10 6.05 -1.27 4.85
N ASP A 11 7.03 -2.06 5.27
CA ASP A 11 6.89 -3.51 5.15
C ASP A 11 5.68 -3.96 5.97
N ALA A 12 4.85 -4.85 5.43
CA ALA A 12 3.62 -5.25 6.11
C ALA A 12 3.77 -6.50 6.99
N MET A 13 4.97 -7.07 7.09
CA MET A 13 5.22 -8.36 7.74
C MET A 13 6.13 -8.21 8.97
N LEU A 14 7.15 -7.35 8.89
CA LEU A 14 8.17 -7.19 9.92
C LEU A 14 7.73 -6.29 11.10
N PRO A 15 7.11 -5.11 10.89
CA PRO A 15 6.71 -4.24 12.00
C PRO A 15 5.58 -4.82 12.86
N THR A 16 5.46 -4.38 14.12
CA THR A 16 4.24 -4.67 14.91
C THR A 16 3.00 -4.01 14.30
N GLY A 17 1.82 -4.54 14.64
CA GLY A 17 0.54 -3.92 14.29
C GLY A 17 0.39 -2.48 14.77
N GLU A 18 0.98 -2.10 15.91
CA GLU A 18 0.95 -0.70 16.38
C GLU A 18 1.74 0.21 15.43
N VAL A 19 2.92 -0.22 14.93
CA VAL A 19 3.66 0.54 13.91
C VAL A 19 2.82 0.74 12.65
N LEU A 20 2.17 -0.31 12.14
CA LEU A 20 1.30 -0.21 10.96
C LEU A 20 0.14 0.79 11.19
N VAL A 21 -0.48 0.76 12.38
CA VAL A 21 -1.53 1.71 12.76
C VAL A 21 -0.99 3.14 12.86
N ARG A 22 0.20 3.32 13.44
CA ARG A 22 0.85 4.64 13.60
C ARG A 22 1.28 5.22 12.26
N ASP A 23 1.77 4.40 11.35
CA ASP A 23 2.17 4.83 10.00
C ASP A 23 0.97 5.44 9.26
N ILE A 24 -0.15 4.72 9.26
CA ILE A 24 -1.42 5.20 8.72
C ILE A 24 -1.90 6.47 9.46
N LEU A 25 -1.87 6.47 10.80
CA LEU A 25 -2.37 7.59 11.60
C LEU A 25 -1.60 8.88 11.31
N VAL A 26 -0.27 8.81 11.28
CA VAL A 26 0.59 9.97 11.05
C VAL A 26 0.44 10.48 9.62
N GLY A 27 0.49 9.59 8.63
CA GLY A 27 0.31 9.95 7.23
C GLY A 27 -1.04 10.58 6.92
N LYS A 28 -2.14 9.94 7.34
CA LYS A 28 -3.49 10.43 7.02
C LYS A 28 -3.79 11.74 7.72
N ARG A 29 -3.33 11.90 8.96
CA ARG A 29 -3.42 13.17 9.70
C ARG A 29 -2.65 14.28 8.97
N TYR A 30 -1.47 13.99 8.42
CA TYR A 30 -0.74 14.97 7.62
C TYR A 30 -1.53 15.37 6.36
N CYS A 31 -2.08 14.40 5.63
CA CYS A 31 -2.92 14.68 4.46
C CYS A 31 -4.13 15.56 4.79
N GLU A 32 -4.83 15.26 5.88
CA GLU A 32 -5.97 16.04 6.36
C GLU A 32 -5.54 17.46 6.75
N GLN A 33 -4.52 17.62 7.59
CA GLN A 33 -4.10 18.92 8.11
C GLN A 33 -3.49 19.84 7.05
N LYS A 34 -2.76 19.28 6.08
CA LYS A 34 -2.07 20.08 5.06
C LYS A 34 -2.92 20.34 3.83
N PHE A 35 -3.76 19.38 3.43
CA PHE A 35 -4.48 19.45 2.16
C PHE A 35 -6.00 19.42 2.33
N GLY A 36 -6.52 19.14 3.53
CA GLY A 36 -7.96 19.04 3.78
C GLY A 36 -8.61 17.87 3.04
N ILE A 37 -7.87 16.79 2.80
CA ILE A 37 -8.34 15.62 2.05
C ILE A 37 -8.41 14.37 2.91
N GLU A 38 -9.36 13.51 2.59
CA GLU A 38 -9.34 12.11 3.01
C GLU A 38 -8.69 11.24 1.93
N VAL A 39 -7.95 10.21 2.36
CA VAL A 39 -7.33 9.23 1.46
C VAL A 39 -8.06 7.88 1.59
N PRO A 40 -8.90 7.49 0.62
CA PRO A 40 -9.72 6.28 0.72
C PRO A 40 -9.09 5.03 0.12
N VAL A 41 -7.99 5.16 -0.64
CA VAL A 41 -7.30 4.06 -1.32
C VAL A 41 -5.97 3.79 -0.61
N ALA A 42 -5.84 2.61 0.00
CA ALA A 42 -4.55 2.09 0.44
C ALA A 42 -3.75 1.60 -0.78
N TRP A 43 -2.43 1.79 -0.78
CA TRP A 43 -1.61 1.55 -1.97
C TRP A 43 -0.28 0.86 -1.62
N ALA A 44 -0.29 -0.47 -1.65
CA ALA A 44 0.86 -1.33 -1.36
C ALA A 44 1.52 -1.81 -2.66
N ALA A 45 2.03 -0.86 -3.45
CA ALA A 45 2.60 -1.15 -4.76
C ALA A 45 3.90 -1.97 -4.72
N ASP A 46 4.65 -1.92 -3.61
CA ASP A 46 5.91 -2.64 -3.47
C ASP A 46 6.16 -3.23 -2.07
N SER A 47 5.14 -3.30 -1.21
CA SER A 47 5.26 -4.06 0.06
C SER A 47 5.49 -5.55 -0.22
N PHE A 48 6.41 -6.18 0.51
CA PHE A 48 6.85 -7.56 0.29
C PHE A 48 5.86 -8.58 0.90
N GLY A 49 4.64 -8.55 0.38
CA GLY A 49 3.49 -9.28 0.88
C GLY A 49 2.74 -8.52 1.98
N MET A 50 1.67 -9.14 2.50
CA MET A 50 0.67 -8.46 3.29
C MET A 50 0.01 -9.41 4.30
N ASN A 51 0.15 -9.09 5.60
CA ASN A 51 -0.40 -9.90 6.67
C ASN A 51 -1.95 -9.96 6.64
N ALA A 52 -2.51 -11.07 7.10
CA ALA A 52 -3.94 -11.35 7.04
C ALA A 52 -4.84 -10.39 7.84
N GLN A 53 -4.28 -9.46 8.64
CA GLN A 53 -5.08 -8.53 9.46
C GLN A 53 -5.20 -7.12 8.90
N LEU A 54 -4.50 -6.81 7.81
CA LEU A 54 -4.60 -5.51 7.15
C LEU A 54 -6.02 -5.13 6.73
N PRO A 55 -6.94 -6.03 6.29
CA PRO A 55 -8.31 -5.63 5.99
C PRO A 55 -8.99 -4.92 7.16
N GLN A 56 -8.84 -5.43 8.38
CA GLN A 56 -9.41 -4.78 9.57
C GLN A 56 -8.75 -3.44 9.83
N ILE A 57 -7.40 -3.39 9.82
CA ILE A 57 -6.63 -2.17 10.10
C ILE A 57 -7.03 -1.08 9.10
N TYR A 58 -7.03 -1.40 7.81
CA TYR A 58 -7.37 -0.46 6.76
C TYR A 58 -8.80 0.05 6.88
N LYS A 59 -9.78 -0.85 7.09
CA LYS A 59 -11.18 -0.44 7.26
C LYS A 59 -11.39 0.44 8.50
N LYS A 60 -10.73 0.13 9.63
CA LYS A 60 -10.79 0.95 10.85
C LYS A 60 -10.11 2.31 10.69
N ALA A 61 -9.12 2.42 9.81
CA ALA A 61 -8.48 3.68 9.44
C ALA A 61 -9.22 4.44 8.32
N GLY A 62 -10.40 3.99 7.91
CA GLY A 62 -11.24 4.70 6.95
C GLY A 62 -10.87 4.46 5.47
N TYR A 63 -10.00 3.50 5.17
CA TYR A 63 -9.83 3.07 3.79
C TYR A 63 -11.08 2.32 3.29
N LYS A 64 -11.34 2.47 2.01
CA LYS A 64 -12.43 1.79 1.30
C LYS A 64 -11.90 0.67 0.42
N TRP A 65 -10.71 0.89 -0.14
CA TRP A 65 -10.12 0.05 -1.16
C TRP A 65 -8.62 -0.14 -0.94
N LEU A 66 -8.08 -1.21 -1.50
CA LEU A 66 -6.66 -1.54 -1.50
C LEU A 66 -6.21 -1.82 -2.93
N ALA A 67 -5.08 -1.26 -3.34
CA ALA A 67 -4.37 -1.72 -4.53
C ALA A 67 -2.98 -2.21 -4.13
N PHE A 68 -2.54 -3.36 -4.66
CA PHE A 68 -1.28 -3.99 -4.24
C PHE A 68 -0.64 -4.82 -5.35
N ARG A 69 0.66 -5.12 -5.22
CA ARG A 69 1.41 -5.92 -6.21
C ARG A 69 1.75 -7.33 -5.75
N ARG A 70 2.41 -7.48 -4.60
CA ARG A 70 3.08 -8.72 -4.21
C ARG A 70 2.22 -9.54 -3.26
N GLY A 71 2.46 -10.85 -3.23
CA GLY A 71 1.81 -11.77 -2.29
C GLY A 71 0.47 -12.35 -2.74
N ALA A 72 -0.03 -12.00 -3.94
CA ALA A 72 -1.19 -12.67 -4.50
C ALA A 72 -0.86 -14.15 -4.79
N ARG A 73 -1.74 -15.05 -4.36
CA ARG A 73 -1.60 -16.50 -4.56
C ARG A 73 -1.97 -16.89 -5.99
N ALA A 74 -1.38 -17.96 -6.51
CA ALA A 74 -1.66 -18.46 -7.86
C ALA A 74 -3.11 -18.95 -8.08
N ASP A 75 -3.87 -19.24 -7.02
CA ASP A 75 -5.29 -19.59 -7.10
C ASP A 75 -6.20 -18.39 -7.39
N ILE A 76 -5.74 -17.16 -7.13
CA ILE A 76 -6.47 -15.92 -7.44
C ILE A 76 -6.49 -15.72 -8.96
N LYS A 77 -7.67 -15.81 -9.58
CA LYS A 77 -7.84 -15.70 -11.04
C LYS A 77 -8.28 -14.32 -11.51
N GLU A 78 -9.03 -13.60 -10.68
CA GLU A 78 -9.49 -12.24 -10.95
C GLU A 78 -8.57 -11.22 -10.26
N SER A 79 -8.26 -10.10 -10.93
CA SER A 79 -7.46 -9.02 -10.34
C SER A 79 -8.21 -8.23 -9.27
N GLU A 80 -9.55 -8.35 -9.19
CA GLU A 80 -10.37 -7.72 -8.16
C GLU A 80 -11.11 -8.76 -7.32
N PHE A 81 -11.01 -8.63 -6.00
CA PHE A 81 -11.65 -9.53 -5.05
C PHE A 81 -11.90 -8.84 -3.70
N LEU A 82 -12.75 -9.42 -2.86
CA LEU A 82 -12.91 -9.00 -1.46
C LEU A 82 -11.89 -9.76 -0.61
N TRP A 83 -10.89 -9.05 -0.09
CA TRP A 83 -9.94 -9.62 0.84
C TRP A 83 -10.50 -9.59 2.26
N LYS A 84 -10.64 -10.77 2.90
CA LYS A 84 -11.20 -10.95 4.23
C LYS A 84 -10.12 -11.12 5.28
N GLY A 85 -10.14 -10.25 6.28
CA GLY A 85 -9.25 -10.31 7.44
C GLY A 85 -9.65 -11.37 8.46
N LEU A 86 -8.81 -11.57 9.47
CA LEU A 86 -8.98 -12.60 10.50
C LEU A 86 -10.28 -12.43 11.31
N ASP A 87 -10.80 -11.20 11.41
CA ASP A 87 -12.05 -10.86 12.11
C ASP A 87 -13.30 -10.92 11.21
N GLY A 88 -13.14 -11.28 9.93
CA GLY A 88 -14.22 -11.28 8.95
C GLY A 88 -14.45 -9.93 8.26
N THR A 89 -13.71 -8.88 8.62
CA THR A 89 -13.75 -7.60 7.91
C THR A 89 -13.25 -7.79 6.48
N THR A 90 -13.96 -7.24 5.48
CA THR A 90 -13.56 -7.30 4.07
C THR A 90 -13.17 -5.93 3.52
N ILE A 91 -12.19 -5.91 2.61
CA ILE A 91 -11.83 -4.74 1.79
C ILE A 91 -11.81 -5.15 0.31
N LEU A 92 -12.34 -4.31 -0.58
CA LEU A 92 -12.22 -4.53 -2.02
C LEU A 92 -10.78 -4.23 -2.43
N ALA A 93 -10.10 -5.25 -2.94
CA ALA A 93 -8.72 -5.22 -3.34
C ALA A 93 -8.59 -5.30 -4.86
N HIS A 94 -7.56 -4.64 -5.40
CA HIS A 94 -7.10 -4.80 -6.77
C HIS A 94 -5.63 -5.23 -6.75
N TRP A 95 -5.34 -6.43 -7.23
CA TRP A 95 -4.00 -6.93 -7.47
C TRP A 95 -3.49 -6.42 -8.82
N PHE A 96 -2.27 -5.90 -8.89
CA PHE A 96 -1.61 -5.46 -10.13
C PHE A 96 -0.93 -6.66 -10.84
N PRO A 97 -1.53 -7.29 -11.87
CA PRO A 97 -0.96 -8.49 -12.48
C PRO A 97 0.31 -8.21 -13.31
N LEU A 98 0.39 -7.00 -13.89
CA LEU A 98 1.57 -6.50 -14.63
C LEU A 98 2.37 -5.43 -13.86
N GLY A 99 2.09 -5.24 -12.57
CA GLY A 99 2.79 -4.28 -11.73
C GLY A 99 2.27 -2.85 -11.87
N TYR A 100 2.84 -1.96 -11.07
CA TYR A 100 2.47 -0.54 -11.01
C TYR A 100 3.04 0.30 -12.18
N ARG A 101 3.55 -0.38 -13.23
CA ARG A 101 4.12 0.23 -14.44
C ARG A 101 3.36 -0.14 -15.72
N ALA A 102 2.22 -0.84 -15.62
CA ALA A 102 1.52 -1.40 -16.77
C ALA A 102 1.02 -0.35 -17.79
N GLY A 103 0.82 0.90 -17.37
CA GLY A 103 0.48 2.03 -18.23
C GLY A 103 1.65 2.95 -18.56
N LEU A 104 2.88 2.61 -18.16
CA LEU A 104 4.03 3.50 -18.27
C LEU A 104 4.51 3.69 -19.71
N ASP A 105 4.70 2.59 -20.43
CA ASP A 105 5.25 2.55 -21.79
C ASP A 105 4.10 2.61 -22.81
N ILE A 106 3.95 3.75 -23.49
CA ILE A 106 2.81 4.02 -24.41
C ILE A 106 2.76 3.02 -25.57
N ASP A 107 3.90 2.61 -26.08
CA ASP A 107 4.05 1.62 -27.15
C ASP A 107 3.57 0.22 -26.76
N LYS A 108 3.42 -0.06 -25.46
CA LYS A 108 2.95 -1.35 -24.92
C LYS A 108 1.52 -1.31 -24.41
N TRP A 109 0.77 -0.22 -24.62
CA TRP A 109 -0.58 -0.10 -24.06
C TRP A 109 -1.54 -1.19 -24.56
N GLU A 110 -1.49 -1.54 -25.84
CA GLU A 110 -2.37 -2.58 -26.41
C GLU A 110 -2.04 -3.97 -25.85
N GLU A 111 -0.76 -4.33 -25.79
CA GLU A 111 -0.31 -5.57 -25.17
C GLU A 111 -0.71 -5.63 -23.69
N SER A 112 -0.43 -4.57 -22.94
CA SER A 112 -0.76 -4.47 -21.52
C SER A 112 -2.27 -4.57 -21.27
N PHE A 113 -3.08 -3.93 -22.11
CA PHE A 113 -4.53 -4.03 -22.05
C PHE A 113 -5.00 -5.48 -22.26
N VAL A 114 -4.51 -6.16 -23.31
CA VAL A 114 -4.88 -7.54 -23.62
C VAL A 114 -4.51 -8.49 -22.49
N GLU A 115 -3.32 -8.34 -21.91
CA GLU A 115 -2.87 -9.16 -20.80
C GLU A 115 -3.66 -8.89 -19.52
N LEU A 116 -3.91 -7.62 -19.16
CA LEU A 116 -4.70 -7.27 -17.98
C LEU A 116 -6.16 -7.73 -18.11
N ASN A 117 -6.74 -7.67 -19.31
CA ASN A 117 -8.11 -8.10 -19.57
C ASN A 117 -8.33 -9.61 -19.29
N LYS A 118 -7.27 -10.42 -19.24
CA LYS A 118 -7.36 -11.84 -18.84
C LYS A 118 -7.67 -12.02 -17.36
N PHE A 119 -7.33 -11.05 -16.53
CA PHE A 119 -7.54 -11.06 -15.08
C PHE A 119 -8.71 -10.18 -14.63
N ALA A 120 -9.13 -9.22 -15.46
CA ALA A 120 -10.17 -8.26 -15.08
C ALA A 120 -11.51 -8.95 -14.79
N SER A 121 -12.09 -8.66 -13.62
CA SER A 121 -13.41 -9.16 -13.22
C SER A 121 -14.57 -8.34 -13.80
N THR A 122 -14.26 -7.16 -14.36
CA THR A 122 -15.19 -6.20 -14.96
C THR A 122 -14.60 -5.60 -16.24
N PRO A 123 -15.39 -4.86 -17.05
CA PRO A 123 -14.85 -4.12 -18.20
C PRO A 123 -13.91 -2.96 -17.85
N TYR A 124 -13.72 -2.65 -16.56
CA TYR A 124 -12.81 -1.60 -16.11
C TYR A 124 -11.43 -2.19 -15.85
N ILE A 125 -10.42 -1.71 -16.57
CA ILE A 125 -9.02 -2.13 -16.44
C ILE A 125 -8.20 -0.95 -15.93
N LEU A 126 -7.43 -1.18 -14.88
CA LEU A 126 -6.49 -0.20 -14.35
C LEU A 126 -5.10 -0.43 -14.94
N MET A 127 -4.54 0.61 -15.55
CA MET A 127 -3.17 0.63 -16.06
C MET A 127 -2.37 1.70 -15.31
N PRO A 128 -1.70 1.38 -14.19
CA PRO A 128 -0.92 2.37 -13.45
C PRO A 128 0.19 2.96 -14.31
N CYS A 129 0.21 4.29 -14.42
CA CYS A 129 1.18 5.02 -15.23
C CYS A 129 2.16 5.78 -14.32
N GLY A 130 3.25 5.11 -13.97
CA GLY A 130 4.30 5.65 -13.13
C GLY A 130 5.37 4.61 -12.83
N SER A 131 6.40 5.03 -12.11
CA SER A 131 7.45 4.16 -11.56
C SER A 131 8.13 4.91 -10.40
N GLY A 132 8.99 4.22 -9.64
CA GLY A 132 9.88 4.88 -8.70
C GLY A 132 10.66 6.00 -9.40
N SER A 133 10.61 7.21 -8.82
CA SER A 133 11.35 8.39 -9.27
C SER A 133 11.06 8.88 -10.69
N MET A 134 9.88 8.58 -11.27
CA MET A 134 9.53 9.01 -12.62
C MET A 134 8.61 10.26 -12.61
N PRO A 135 8.94 11.32 -13.38
CA PRO A 135 8.06 12.48 -13.49
C PRO A 135 6.80 12.16 -14.31
N PRO A 136 5.72 12.97 -14.18
CA PRO A 136 4.56 12.87 -15.05
C PRO A 136 4.94 13.02 -16.53
N GLN A 137 4.42 12.14 -17.38
CA GLN A 137 4.70 12.10 -18.81
C GLN A 137 3.67 12.96 -19.59
N PRO A 138 4.04 14.15 -20.12
CA PRO A 138 3.11 15.03 -20.83
C PRO A 138 2.49 14.39 -22.09
N GLU A 139 3.20 13.44 -22.70
CA GLU A 139 2.81 12.68 -23.89
C GLU A 139 1.61 11.74 -23.67
N ILE A 140 1.26 11.41 -22.42
CA ILE A 140 0.08 10.58 -22.11
C ILE A 140 -1.19 11.25 -22.61
N ILE A 141 -1.33 12.57 -22.43
CA ILE A 141 -2.54 13.31 -22.79
C ILE A 141 -2.85 13.20 -24.30
N PRO A 142 -1.93 13.54 -25.22
CA PRO A 142 -2.17 13.33 -26.64
C PRO A 142 -2.28 11.85 -27.02
N ALA A 143 -1.55 10.93 -26.36
CA ALA A 143 -1.63 9.50 -26.65
C ALA A 143 -3.01 8.91 -26.32
N VAL A 144 -3.61 9.26 -25.18
CA VAL A 144 -4.98 8.85 -24.83
C VAL A 144 -6.00 9.39 -25.83
N LYS A 145 -5.84 10.64 -26.29
CA LYS A 145 -6.70 11.20 -27.35
C LYS A 145 -6.58 10.41 -28.65
N ASN A 146 -5.35 10.06 -29.04
CA ASN A 146 -5.10 9.27 -30.24
C ASN A 146 -5.69 7.87 -30.12
N TRP A 147 -5.51 7.19 -28.97
CA TRP A 147 -6.11 5.89 -28.68
C TRP A 147 -7.63 5.91 -28.90
N ASN A 148 -8.32 6.90 -28.32
CA ASN A 148 -9.77 7.00 -28.43
C ASN A 148 -10.26 7.35 -29.85
N GLN A 149 -9.39 7.86 -30.72
CA GLN A 149 -9.72 8.09 -32.14
C GLN A 149 -9.50 6.83 -33.00
N THR A 150 -8.55 5.97 -32.63
CA THR A 150 -8.16 4.80 -33.42
C THR A 150 -8.80 3.49 -32.94
N GLN A 151 -9.23 3.41 -31.67
CA GLN A 151 -9.82 2.22 -31.06
C GLN A 151 -11.22 2.51 -30.50
N PRO A 152 -12.27 2.56 -31.34
CA PRO A 152 -13.61 2.99 -30.92
C PRO A 152 -14.30 2.01 -29.96
N SER A 153 -13.82 0.77 -29.84
CA SER A 153 -14.38 -0.25 -28.95
C SER A 153 -13.84 -0.20 -27.51
N ILE A 154 -12.76 0.55 -27.25
CA ILE A 154 -12.09 0.61 -25.95
C ILE A 154 -11.87 2.08 -25.60
N GLU A 155 -12.60 2.56 -24.59
CA GLU A 155 -12.39 3.91 -24.07
C GLU A 155 -11.21 3.92 -23.09
N MET A 156 -10.18 4.71 -23.40
CA MET A 156 -9.09 5.00 -22.49
C MET A 156 -9.32 6.34 -21.80
N LYS A 157 -9.19 6.35 -20.47
CA LYS A 157 -9.40 7.54 -19.64
C LYS A 157 -8.24 7.72 -18.66
N ILE A 158 -7.75 8.95 -18.54
CA ILE A 158 -6.90 9.35 -17.41
C ILE A 158 -7.82 9.48 -16.19
N ALA A 159 -7.64 8.60 -15.21
CA ALA A 159 -8.51 8.50 -14.05
C ALA A 159 -7.71 8.42 -12.74
N ALA A 160 -8.28 8.92 -11.65
CA ALA A 160 -7.76 8.68 -10.32
C ALA A 160 -8.06 7.24 -9.84
N PRO A 161 -7.23 6.64 -8.98
CA PRO A 161 -7.51 5.33 -8.39
C PRO A 161 -8.88 5.21 -7.73
N LYS A 162 -9.37 6.27 -7.04
CA LYS A 162 -10.74 6.24 -6.50
C LYS A 162 -11.82 6.07 -7.56
N GLU A 163 -11.64 6.63 -8.76
CA GLU A 163 -12.63 6.57 -9.83
C GLU A 163 -12.71 5.15 -10.38
N PHE A 164 -11.57 4.45 -10.46
CA PHE A 164 -11.52 3.04 -10.83
C PHE A 164 -12.31 2.18 -9.84
N PHE A 165 -12.05 2.31 -8.53
CA PHE A 165 -12.79 1.53 -7.52
C PHE A 165 -14.28 1.87 -7.48
N GLN A 166 -14.65 3.13 -7.67
CA GLN A 166 -16.07 3.53 -7.80
C GLN A 166 -16.73 2.88 -9.03
N ALA A 167 -16.01 2.76 -10.15
CA ALA A 167 -16.49 2.06 -11.34
C ALA A 167 -16.70 0.56 -11.05
N LEU A 168 -15.76 -0.08 -10.36
CA LEU A 168 -15.89 -1.48 -9.92
C LEU A 168 -17.14 -1.69 -9.05
N GLU A 169 -17.38 -0.83 -8.06
CA GLU A 169 -18.58 -0.90 -7.21
C GLU A 169 -19.87 -0.68 -8.03
N SER A 170 -19.83 0.24 -9.00
CA SER A 170 -20.99 0.53 -9.86
C SER A 170 -21.36 -0.63 -10.79
N SER A 171 -20.41 -1.53 -11.11
CA SER A 171 -20.65 -2.71 -11.95
C SER A 171 -21.61 -3.71 -11.32
N ARG A 172 -21.82 -3.65 -10.00
CA ARG A 172 -22.59 -4.63 -9.21
C ARG A 172 -22.10 -6.08 -9.37
N LYS A 173 -20.85 -6.29 -9.80
CA LYS A 173 -20.18 -7.60 -9.79
C LYS A 173 -20.18 -8.15 -8.36
N ARG A 174 -20.43 -9.45 -8.24
CA ARG A 174 -20.14 -10.20 -7.02
C ARG A 174 -18.69 -10.66 -7.11
N PHE A 175 -17.85 -10.05 -6.29
CA PHE A 175 -16.44 -10.39 -6.17
C PHE A 175 -16.26 -11.65 -5.32
N GLU A 176 -15.25 -12.45 -5.67
CA GLU A 176 -14.83 -13.59 -4.84
C GLU A 176 -14.30 -13.10 -3.49
N VAL A 177 -14.47 -13.90 -2.45
CA VAL A 177 -13.91 -13.62 -1.12
C VAL A 177 -12.63 -14.44 -0.97
N ILE A 178 -11.49 -13.76 -0.82
CA ILE A 178 -10.20 -14.37 -0.59
C ILE A 178 -9.84 -14.19 0.88
N GLU A 179 -9.42 -15.28 1.52
CA GLU A 179 -9.08 -15.32 2.94
C GLU A 179 -7.61 -15.67 3.15
N GLY A 180 -7.10 -15.23 4.30
CA GLY A 180 -5.74 -15.51 4.72
C GLY A 180 -4.76 -14.43 4.29
N GLU A 181 -3.49 -14.76 4.47
CA GLU A 181 -2.37 -13.89 4.18
C GLU A 181 -2.10 -13.82 2.67
N LEU A 182 -1.65 -12.66 2.20
CA LEU A 182 -1.19 -12.47 0.83
C LEU A 182 0.35 -12.38 0.87
N TYR A 183 1.02 -13.52 0.96
CA TYR A 183 2.47 -13.67 1.13
C TYR A 183 3.06 -14.79 0.26
N ASP A 184 2.44 -15.03 -0.89
CA ASP A 184 2.85 -16.05 -1.86
C ASP A 184 3.86 -15.48 -2.88
N ASP A 185 4.89 -16.25 -3.23
CA ASP A 185 5.95 -15.88 -4.15
C ASP A 185 5.81 -16.49 -5.56
N GLU A 186 4.78 -17.30 -5.85
CA GLU A 186 4.65 -17.98 -7.14
C GLU A 186 4.40 -17.01 -8.30
N LEU A 187 3.65 -15.93 -8.06
CA LEU A 187 3.33 -14.92 -9.09
C LEU A 187 4.35 -13.77 -9.12
N VAL A 188 4.72 -13.27 -7.93
CA VAL A 188 5.65 -12.15 -7.76
C VAL A 188 6.38 -12.34 -6.43
N ASP A 189 7.72 -12.34 -6.45
CA ASP A 189 8.55 -12.52 -5.25
C ASP A 189 8.12 -11.58 -4.10
N VAL A 190 7.96 -12.16 -2.91
CA VAL A 190 7.80 -11.44 -1.63
C VAL A 190 9.09 -11.44 -0.80
N PHE A 191 10.21 -11.87 -1.39
CA PHE A 191 11.56 -11.82 -0.82
C PHE A 191 11.65 -12.24 0.66
N PRO A 192 11.16 -13.43 1.06
CA PRO A 192 11.08 -13.79 2.48
C PRO A 192 12.43 -13.79 3.20
N GLN A 193 13.54 -13.91 2.47
CA GLN A 193 14.90 -13.92 3.03
C GLN A 193 15.32 -12.58 3.63
N VAL A 194 14.66 -11.47 3.28
CA VAL A 194 14.99 -10.15 3.81
C VAL A 194 14.84 -10.04 5.32
N CYS A 195 14.03 -10.92 5.94
CA CYS A 195 13.90 -11.00 7.40
C CYS A 195 15.23 -11.30 8.12
N SER A 196 16.24 -11.78 7.38
CA SER A 196 17.57 -12.09 7.89
C SER A 196 18.67 -11.14 7.38
N SER A 197 18.36 -10.28 6.41
CA SER A 197 19.29 -9.27 5.92
C SER A 197 19.51 -8.22 6.99
N ARG A 198 20.77 -7.90 7.29
CA ARG A 198 21.14 -6.90 8.32
C ARG A 198 20.31 -7.07 9.60
N ILE A 199 20.26 -8.29 10.14
CA ILE A 199 19.37 -8.72 11.24
C ILE A 199 19.32 -7.76 12.44
N TRP A 200 20.40 -7.00 12.69
CA TRP A 200 20.46 -5.99 13.73
C TRP A 200 19.38 -4.90 13.57
N ILE A 201 18.95 -4.58 12.34
CA ILE A 201 17.86 -3.62 12.07
C ILE A 201 16.54 -4.17 12.60
N VAL A 202 16.19 -5.40 12.26
CA VAL A 202 14.93 -6.04 12.71
C VAL A 202 14.93 -6.22 14.23
N GLN A 203 16.07 -6.60 14.82
CA GLN A 203 16.22 -6.72 16.28
C GLN A 203 16.09 -5.37 16.99
N GLY A 204 16.78 -4.34 16.50
CA GLY A 204 16.73 -2.99 17.05
C GLY A 204 15.35 -2.36 16.89
N SER A 205 14.71 -2.51 15.72
CA SER A 205 13.33 -2.09 15.48
C SER A 205 12.38 -2.74 16.49
N ARG A 206 12.48 -4.06 16.72
CA ARG A 206 11.63 -4.74 17.70
C ARG A 206 11.83 -4.23 19.12
N GLU A 207 13.08 -3.98 19.53
CA GLU A 207 13.39 -3.41 20.85
C GLU A 207 12.81 -2.01 20.99
N CYS A 208 13.05 -1.13 20.01
CA CYS A 208 12.52 0.23 19.97
C CYS A 208 11.00 0.27 20.01
N GLU A 209 10.32 -0.55 19.21
CA GLU A 209 8.85 -0.67 19.23
C GLU A 209 8.33 -1.04 20.62
N GLY A 210 8.94 -2.04 21.27
CA GLY A 210 8.57 -2.47 22.62
C GLY A 210 8.78 -1.38 23.66
N LEU A 211 9.91 -0.68 23.60
CA LEU A 211 10.23 0.43 24.50
C LEU A 211 9.30 1.61 24.31
N LEU A 212 8.97 1.98 23.07
CA LEU A 212 8.06 3.10 22.77
C LEU A 212 6.65 2.84 23.29
N ILE A 213 6.10 1.65 23.03
CA ILE A 213 4.78 1.26 23.53
C ILE A 213 4.77 1.27 25.06
N THR A 214 5.80 0.71 25.69
CA THR A 214 5.93 0.69 27.15
C THR A 214 6.01 2.11 27.72
N ALA A 215 6.82 2.97 27.11
CA ALA A 215 6.98 4.36 27.53
C ALA A 215 5.66 5.14 27.41
N GLU A 216 4.91 5.00 26.30
CA GLU A 216 3.61 5.65 26.15
C GLU A 216 2.60 5.18 27.21
N GLN A 217 2.60 3.89 27.56
CA GLN A 217 1.74 3.36 28.62
C GLN A 217 2.03 4.01 29.97
N PHE A 218 3.31 4.04 30.40
CA PHE A 218 3.69 4.67 31.66
C PHE A 218 3.50 6.19 31.64
N ALA A 219 3.78 6.85 30.52
CA ALA A 219 3.52 8.29 30.37
C ALA A 219 2.03 8.61 30.45
N THR A 220 1.17 7.76 29.89
CA THR A 220 -0.28 7.88 30.00
C THR A 220 -0.73 7.73 31.45
N ILE A 221 -0.22 6.74 32.18
CA ILE A 221 -0.51 6.57 33.61
C ILE A 221 -0.06 7.80 34.40
N ALA A 222 1.17 8.27 34.19
CA ALA A 222 1.69 9.45 34.87
C ALA A 222 0.85 10.70 34.57
N TRP A 223 0.43 10.89 33.31
CA TRP A 223 -0.44 11.98 32.90
C TRP A 223 -1.80 11.93 33.62
N LEU A 224 -2.42 10.75 33.72
CA LEU A 224 -3.67 10.56 34.48
C LEU A 224 -3.50 10.85 35.99
N LEU A 225 -2.29 10.73 36.52
CA LEU A 225 -1.94 11.07 37.91
C LEU A 225 -1.52 12.54 38.09
N GLY A 226 -1.56 13.35 37.03
CA GLY A 226 -1.31 14.80 37.07
C GLY A 226 0.06 15.25 36.55
N ALA A 227 0.88 14.37 35.98
CA ALA A 227 2.09 14.76 35.27
C ALA A 227 1.78 15.31 33.86
N GLY A 228 2.76 15.92 33.20
CA GLY A 228 2.66 16.28 31.78
C GLY A 228 2.90 15.07 30.87
N TYR A 229 2.20 15.01 29.72
CA TYR A 229 2.47 14.00 28.69
C TYR A 229 3.52 14.53 27.70
N PRO A 230 4.64 13.82 27.45
CA PRO A 230 5.72 14.28 26.59
C PRO A 230 5.38 14.08 25.10
N VAL A 231 4.44 14.89 24.59
CA VAL A 231 3.89 14.76 23.23
C VAL A 231 4.96 14.88 22.15
N ASN A 232 5.91 15.80 22.30
CA ASN A 232 6.87 16.11 21.25
C ASN A 232 7.94 15.00 21.16
N GLU A 233 8.38 14.50 22.30
CA GLU A 233 9.36 13.43 22.42
C GLU A 233 8.81 12.13 21.83
N PHE A 234 7.55 11.79 22.11
CA PHE A 234 6.92 10.64 21.47
C PHE A 234 6.71 10.84 19.98
N ARG A 235 6.35 12.05 19.53
CA ARG A 235 6.21 12.32 18.10
C ARG A 235 7.53 12.07 17.38
N GLU A 236 8.62 12.65 17.86
CA GLU A 236 9.94 12.48 17.25
C GLU A 236 10.38 11.00 17.26
N ALA A 237 10.14 10.29 18.37
CA ALA A 237 10.55 8.90 18.48
C ALA A 237 9.71 7.97 17.58
N TRP A 238 8.41 8.22 17.44
CA TRP A 238 7.58 7.50 16.48
C TRP A 238 7.97 7.81 15.05
N GLU A 239 8.22 9.07 14.67
CA GLU A 239 8.67 9.42 13.31
C GLU A 239 9.94 8.66 12.91
N LYS A 240 10.89 8.47 13.85
CA LYS A 240 12.08 7.63 13.62
C LYS A 240 11.74 6.15 13.47
N ALA A 241 10.86 5.60 14.31
CA ALA A 241 10.43 4.21 14.20
C ALA A 241 9.69 3.94 12.87
N LEU A 242 8.84 4.87 12.42
CA LEU A 242 8.12 4.79 11.16
C LEU A 242 9.07 4.89 9.95
N PHE A 243 10.10 5.74 10.04
CA PHE A 243 11.16 5.78 9.03
C PHE A 243 11.84 4.41 8.86
N VAL A 244 12.22 3.77 9.97
CA VAL A 244 12.84 2.44 9.93
C VAL A 244 11.88 1.41 9.33
N ALA A 245 10.57 1.52 9.58
CA ALA A 245 9.56 0.57 9.09
C ALA A 245 9.38 0.57 7.56
N PHE A 246 9.90 1.56 6.83
CA PHE A 246 9.84 1.59 5.37
C PHE A 246 10.38 0.31 4.74
N HIS A 247 9.68 -0.21 3.72
CA HIS A 247 9.96 -1.56 3.21
C HIS A 247 11.40 -1.76 2.78
N ASP A 248 12.09 -0.81 2.15
CA ASP A 248 13.51 -0.99 1.80
C ASP A 248 14.49 -0.83 2.99
N VAL A 249 14.07 -0.14 4.05
CA VAL A 249 14.91 0.12 5.23
C VAL A 249 14.89 -1.08 6.17
N ILE A 250 13.72 -1.49 6.67
CA ILE A 250 13.61 -2.59 7.65
C ILE A 250 14.08 -3.93 7.07
N THR A 251 13.97 -4.10 5.75
CA THR A 251 14.38 -5.31 5.03
C THR A 251 15.87 -5.35 4.68
N GLY A 252 16.61 -4.26 4.95
CA GLY A 252 18.06 -4.26 4.77
C GLY A 252 18.52 -4.41 3.31
N CYS A 253 17.70 -4.07 2.31
CA CYS A 253 17.97 -4.30 0.88
C CYS A 253 18.59 -3.13 0.11
N GLY A 254 19.03 -2.09 0.81
CA GLY A 254 19.74 -0.94 0.27
C GLY A 254 21.28 -1.05 0.28
N VAL A 255 21.93 0.00 -0.21
CA VAL A 255 23.39 0.20 -0.11
C VAL A 255 23.82 0.60 1.30
N ASP A 256 25.10 0.40 1.64
CA ASP A 256 25.60 0.61 3.01
C ASP A 256 25.40 2.05 3.51
N GLU A 257 25.50 3.05 2.62
CA GLU A 257 25.35 4.47 2.95
C GLU A 257 23.96 4.81 3.53
N ILE A 258 22.91 4.08 3.13
CA ILE A 258 21.57 4.26 3.70
C ILE A 258 21.57 3.87 5.18
N TYR A 259 22.32 2.84 5.55
CA TYR A 259 22.34 2.29 6.90
C TYR A 259 23.33 2.98 7.84
N GLU A 260 24.07 3.98 7.36
CA GLU A 260 24.77 4.92 8.25
C GLU A 260 23.81 5.92 8.91
N GLU A 261 22.65 6.17 8.28
CA GLU A 261 21.59 7.05 8.81
C GLU A 261 20.58 6.31 9.71
N VAL A 262 20.42 4.99 9.51
CA VAL A 262 19.52 4.08 10.26
C VAL A 262 20.11 3.71 11.61
#